data_AF-A0A959NX42-F1
#
_entry.id   AF-A0A959NX42-F1
#
_cell.length_a   1.000
_cell.length_b   1.000
_cell.length_c   1.000
_cell.angle_alpha   90.00
_cell.angle_beta   90.00
_cell.angle_gamma   90.00
#
_symmetry.space_group_name_H-M   'P 1'
#
loop_
_entity.id
_entity.type
_entity.pdbx_description
1 polymer ?
#
loop_
_entity_poly.entity_id
_entity_poly.type
_entity_poly.pdbx_seq_one_letter_code
_entity_poly.pdbx_strand_id
1 'polypeptide(L)'
;EKRLFNYIKRYYSEIRANQEIEKVSEYKGNSEIQKCLGFLTDFIYREIERKRLRAIDDMIFACRIGLQKDGNEELKDFIFMYFNSKYAKKDYTIKGKGYSLTVDTNDAKDFSFDNVWKYIEAIKIDDGSEKDNVKHLRGACLRLLRTNPENGALLVLKSFTLFVLGFGDNEVLLNETRDGFIEGFKAFKRHFPEMQFKELMSNILLFKERTLQFANNKNEVLLVMDEFINLLYVDFHKEWLTNFNDRYLKGYDR
;
A
#
# COMPACT_ATOMS: atom_id res chain seq x y z
N GLU A 1 5.80 21.02 -21.66
CA GLU A 1 5.44 20.88 -20.23
C GLU A 1 3.95 20.68 -19.95
N LYS A 2 3.04 21.64 -20.19
CA LYS A 2 1.60 21.52 -19.78
C LYS A 2 0.88 20.24 -20.25
N ARG A 3 1.15 19.76 -21.46
CA ARG A 3 0.58 18.49 -21.98
C ARG A 3 1.15 17.25 -21.28
N LEU A 4 2.45 17.26 -20.98
CA LEU A 4 3.12 16.16 -20.27
C LEU A 4 2.64 16.08 -18.83
N PHE A 5 2.55 17.22 -18.14
CA PHE A 5 1.96 17.31 -16.81
C PHE A 5 0.53 16.74 -16.77
N ASN A 6 -0.34 17.15 -17.70
CA ASN A 6 -1.71 16.63 -17.80
C ASN A 6 -1.77 15.12 -18.06
N TYR A 7 -0.77 14.56 -18.76
CA TYR A 7 -0.65 13.12 -18.94
C TYR A 7 -0.27 12.42 -17.62
N ILE A 8 0.75 12.90 -16.91
CA ILE A 8 1.19 12.35 -15.62
C ILE A 8 0.07 12.42 -14.57
N LYS A 9 -0.70 13.52 -14.52
CA LYS A 9 -1.84 13.72 -13.59
C LYS A 9 -2.95 12.65 -13.73
N ARG A 10 -2.98 11.90 -14.84
CA ARG A 10 -3.87 10.74 -14.98
C ARG A 10 -3.50 9.61 -14.01
N TYR A 11 -2.23 9.49 -13.65
CA TYR A 11 -1.67 8.41 -12.84
C TYR A 11 -1.41 8.82 -11.39
N TYR A 12 -1.01 10.06 -11.15
CA TYR A 12 -0.64 10.54 -9.83
C TYR A 12 -1.52 11.68 -9.33
N SER A 13 -1.43 11.96 -8.02
CA SER A 13 -1.97 13.19 -7.43
C SER A 13 -1.29 14.42 -8.03
N GLU A 14 -1.93 15.57 -7.91
CA GLU A 14 -1.42 16.83 -8.47
C GLU A 14 -0.03 17.20 -7.92
N ILE A 15 0.17 17.03 -6.60
CA ILE A 15 1.44 17.32 -5.93
C ILE A 15 2.55 16.43 -6.50
N ARG A 16 2.31 15.11 -6.60
CA ARG A 16 3.31 14.18 -7.14
C ARG A 16 3.56 14.41 -8.64
N ALA A 17 2.54 14.77 -9.40
CA ALA A 17 2.71 15.11 -10.82
C ALA A 17 3.60 16.34 -11.03
N ASN A 18 3.55 17.34 -10.13
CA ASN A 18 4.46 18.48 -10.15
C ASN A 18 5.90 18.04 -9.83
N GLN A 19 6.11 17.22 -8.79
CA GLN A 19 7.45 16.72 -8.48
C GLN A 19 8.08 15.90 -9.62
N GLU A 20 7.27 15.13 -10.34
CA GLU A 20 7.76 14.33 -11.47
C GLU A 20 8.09 15.18 -12.70
N ILE A 21 7.41 16.32 -12.93
CA ILE A 21 7.69 17.17 -14.09
C ILE A 21 9.03 17.89 -13.95
N GLU A 22 9.45 18.22 -12.73
CA GLU A 22 10.73 18.88 -12.46
C GLU A 22 11.92 17.99 -12.88
N LYS A 23 11.77 16.67 -12.71
CA LYS A 23 12.78 15.67 -13.08
C LYS A 23 13.01 15.56 -14.59
N VAL A 24 12.08 16.03 -15.43
CA VAL A 24 12.22 15.95 -16.89
C VAL A 24 13.51 16.63 -17.36
N SER A 25 13.88 17.73 -16.71
CA SER A 25 15.08 18.51 -17.05
C SER A 25 16.39 17.72 -16.85
N GLU A 26 16.38 16.68 -16.00
CA GLU A 26 17.53 15.84 -15.64
C GLU A 26 17.74 14.66 -16.61
N TYR A 27 16.77 14.39 -17.49
CA TYR A 27 16.86 13.28 -18.43
C TYR A 27 17.92 13.53 -19.51
N LYS A 28 18.50 12.42 -20.01
CA LYS A 28 19.47 12.46 -21.10
C LYS A 28 18.81 12.97 -22.38
N GLY A 29 19.46 13.94 -23.03
CA GLY A 29 18.99 14.52 -24.29
C GLY A 29 19.54 15.93 -24.49
N ASN A 30 19.83 16.26 -25.74
CA ASN A 30 20.35 17.58 -26.13
C ASN A 30 19.22 18.60 -26.34
N SER A 31 17.97 18.14 -26.53
CA SER A 31 16.80 18.99 -26.67
C SER A 31 15.72 18.66 -25.65
N GLU A 32 14.86 19.63 -25.37
CA GLU A 32 13.72 19.47 -24.46
C GLU A 32 12.79 18.33 -24.90
N ILE A 33 12.63 18.13 -26.21
CA ILE A 33 11.83 17.03 -26.77
C ILE A 33 12.49 15.68 -26.45
N GLN A 34 13.81 15.56 -26.59
CA GLN A 34 14.53 14.31 -26.27
C GLN A 34 14.40 13.99 -24.78
N LYS A 35 14.52 14.99 -23.90
CA LYS A 35 14.34 14.82 -22.45
C LYS A 35 12.92 14.39 -22.10
N CYS A 36 11.91 15.07 -22.66
CA CYS A 36 10.50 14.69 -22.52
C CYS A 36 10.24 13.26 -23.00
N LEU A 37 10.82 12.84 -24.14
CA LEU A 37 10.67 11.48 -24.67
C LEU A 37 11.35 10.45 -23.76
N GLY A 38 12.58 10.73 -23.30
CA GLY A 38 13.29 9.86 -22.36
C GLY A 38 12.52 9.67 -21.06
N PHE A 39 12.00 10.76 -20.48
CA PHE A 39 11.13 10.72 -19.31
C PHE A 39 9.86 9.90 -19.58
N LEU A 40 9.18 10.15 -20.71
CA LEU A 40 7.95 9.45 -21.04
C LEU A 40 8.20 7.94 -21.20
N THR A 41 9.30 7.56 -21.85
CA THR A 41 9.68 6.15 -22.00
C THR A 41 9.91 5.50 -20.64
N ASP A 42 10.75 6.08 -19.77
CA ASP A 42 10.97 5.56 -18.42
C ASP A 42 9.67 5.47 -17.61
N PHE A 43 8.89 6.55 -17.63
CA PHE A 43 7.60 6.63 -16.94
C PHE A 43 6.65 5.52 -17.38
N ILE A 44 6.51 5.30 -18.69
CA ILE A 44 5.63 4.25 -19.24
C ILE A 44 6.11 2.88 -18.80
N TYR A 45 7.40 2.58 -18.90
CA TYR A 45 7.93 1.29 -18.45
C TYR A 45 7.67 1.10 -16.96
N ARG A 46 8.11 2.05 -16.14
CA ARG A 46 7.97 1.99 -14.67
C ARG A 46 6.53 1.84 -14.21
N GLU A 47 5.60 2.62 -14.78
CA GLU A 47 4.20 2.61 -14.35
C GLU A 47 3.41 1.42 -14.88
N ILE A 48 3.60 1.05 -16.15
CA ILE A 48 2.84 -0.05 -16.75
C ILE A 48 3.35 -1.39 -16.25
N GLU A 49 4.67 -1.57 -16.16
CA GLU A 49 5.28 -2.81 -15.67
C GLU A 49 4.82 -3.12 -14.25
N ARG A 50 4.93 -2.17 -13.32
CA ARG A 50 4.52 -2.37 -11.93
C ARG A 50 3.05 -2.72 -11.79
N LYS A 51 2.16 -2.04 -12.52
CA LYS A 51 0.71 -2.32 -12.49
C LYS A 51 0.39 -3.70 -13.07
N ARG A 52 1.09 -4.10 -14.13
CA ARG A 52 0.95 -5.44 -14.73
C ARG A 52 1.48 -6.52 -13.80
N LEU A 53 2.64 -6.32 -13.19
CA LEU A 53 3.22 -7.23 -12.21
C LEU A 53 2.25 -7.44 -11.04
N ARG A 54 1.69 -6.35 -10.48
CA ARG A 54 0.69 -6.47 -9.40
C ARG A 54 -0.53 -7.29 -9.80
N ALA A 55 -1.05 -7.09 -11.02
CA ALA A 55 -2.19 -7.87 -11.50
C ALA A 55 -1.84 -9.37 -11.68
N ILE A 56 -0.61 -9.68 -12.12
CA ILE A 56 -0.11 -11.05 -12.21
C ILE A 56 0.04 -11.66 -10.81
N ASP A 57 0.58 -10.92 -9.85
CA ASP A 57 0.73 -11.36 -8.47
C ASP A 57 -0.63 -11.67 -7.83
N ASP A 58 -1.64 -10.82 -8.05
CA ASP A 58 -3.00 -11.07 -7.57
C ASP A 58 -3.59 -12.36 -8.16
N MET A 59 -3.30 -12.66 -9.44
CA MET A 59 -3.73 -13.91 -10.08
C MET A 59 -2.98 -15.14 -9.53
N ILE A 60 -1.66 -15.05 -9.36
CA ILE A 60 -0.86 -16.11 -8.73
C ILE A 60 -1.39 -16.39 -7.32
N PHE A 61 -1.68 -15.32 -6.59
CA PHE A 61 -2.21 -15.39 -5.25
C PHE A 61 -3.59 -16.08 -5.21
N ALA A 62 -4.50 -15.74 -6.13
CA ALA A 62 -5.78 -16.43 -6.27
C ALA A 62 -5.59 -17.93 -6.57
N CYS A 63 -4.69 -18.29 -7.49
CA CYS A 63 -4.37 -19.69 -7.78
C CYS A 63 -3.86 -20.44 -6.55
N ARG A 64 -3.00 -19.81 -5.75
CA ARG A 64 -2.49 -20.41 -4.50
C ARG A 64 -3.58 -20.63 -3.46
N ILE A 65 -4.57 -19.75 -3.36
CA ILE A 65 -5.77 -20.00 -2.56
C ILE A 65 -6.52 -21.23 -3.10
N GLY A 66 -6.73 -21.28 -4.42
CA GLY A 66 -7.45 -22.37 -5.08
C GLY A 66 -6.84 -23.76 -4.92
N LEU A 67 -5.54 -23.85 -4.66
CA LEU A 67 -4.82 -25.12 -4.46
C LEU A 67 -4.92 -25.68 -3.03
N GLN A 68 -5.52 -24.94 -2.08
CA GLN A 68 -5.68 -25.40 -0.70
C GLN A 68 -6.80 -26.43 -0.55
N LYS A 69 -6.88 -27.07 0.62
CA LYS A 69 -7.86 -28.14 0.92
C LYS A 69 -9.32 -27.72 0.67
N ASP A 70 -9.68 -26.49 1.03
CA ASP A 70 -11.00 -25.88 0.77
C ASP A 70 -10.94 -24.84 -0.36
N GLY A 71 -9.97 -24.98 -1.27
CA GLY A 71 -9.57 -23.94 -2.21
C GLY A 71 -10.65 -23.52 -3.21
N ASN A 72 -11.62 -24.38 -3.56
CA ASN A 72 -12.69 -24.02 -4.49
C ASN A 72 -13.59 -22.91 -3.91
N GLU A 73 -14.09 -23.10 -2.69
CA GLU A 73 -14.95 -22.10 -2.04
C GLU A 73 -14.16 -20.84 -1.68
N GLU A 74 -12.93 -20.98 -1.17
CA GLU A 74 -12.08 -19.81 -0.86
C GLU A 74 -11.69 -19.02 -2.12
N LEU A 75 -11.45 -19.68 -3.26
CA LEU A 75 -11.19 -19.00 -4.54
C LEU A 75 -12.44 -18.29 -5.05
N LYS A 76 -13.61 -18.94 -5.00
CA LYS A 76 -14.89 -18.34 -5.38
C LYS A 76 -15.16 -17.09 -4.54
N ASP A 77 -14.94 -17.19 -3.24
CA ASP A 77 -15.13 -16.08 -2.32
C ASP A 77 -14.11 -14.96 -2.56
N PHE A 78 -12.84 -15.29 -2.81
CA PHE A 78 -11.82 -14.33 -3.22
C PHE A 78 -12.22 -13.56 -4.48
N ILE A 79 -12.63 -14.26 -5.55
CA ILE A 79 -13.07 -13.66 -6.81
C ILE A 79 -14.30 -12.77 -6.56
N PHE A 80 -15.28 -13.28 -5.80
CA PHE A 80 -16.48 -12.54 -5.48
C PHE A 80 -16.15 -11.23 -4.75
N MET A 81 -15.33 -11.30 -3.70
CA MET A 81 -14.94 -10.14 -2.90
C MET A 81 -14.12 -9.13 -3.70
N TYR A 82 -13.23 -9.61 -4.57
CA TYR A 82 -12.41 -8.76 -5.43
C TYR A 82 -13.27 -7.91 -6.40
N PHE A 83 -14.29 -8.51 -7.03
CA PHE A 83 -15.15 -7.79 -7.97
C PHE A 83 -16.27 -7.00 -7.30
N ASN A 84 -16.83 -7.51 -6.18
CA ASN A 84 -18.03 -6.99 -5.56
C ASN A 84 -17.80 -6.28 -4.23
N SER A 85 -16.55 -5.99 -3.87
CA SER A 85 -16.22 -5.31 -2.62
C SER A 85 -17.05 -4.04 -2.43
N LYS A 86 -17.74 -3.97 -1.29
CA LYS A 86 -18.59 -2.83 -0.93
C LYS A 86 -17.78 -1.54 -0.76
N TYR A 87 -16.61 -1.59 -0.13
CA TYR A 87 -15.72 -0.42 0.04
C TYR A 87 -15.08 0.09 -1.26
N ALA A 88 -15.17 -0.66 -2.37
CA ALA A 88 -14.70 -0.18 -3.67
C ALA A 88 -15.79 0.59 -4.45
N LYS A 89 -17.06 0.50 -4.03
CA LYS A 89 -18.18 1.17 -4.70
C LYS A 89 -18.18 2.66 -4.36
N LYS A 90 -18.33 3.51 -5.37
CA LYS A 90 -18.21 4.98 -5.23
C LYS A 90 -19.24 5.60 -4.28
N ASP A 91 -20.40 4.97 -4.19
CA ASP A 91 -21.58 5.39 -3.45
C ASP A 91 -21.79 4.62 -2.13
N TYR A 92 -20.81 3.82 -1.70
CA TYR A 92 -20.94 3.06 -0.46
C TYR A 92 -20.98 3.98 0.76
N THR A 93 -21.96 3.75 1.64
CA THR A 93 -22.12 4.51 2.87
C THR A 93 -22.36 3.59 4.06
N ILE A 94 -21.90 4.03 5.24
CA ILE A 94 -22.22 3.42 6.53
C ILE A 94 -22.88 4.51 7.36
N LYS A 95 -24.11 4.26 7.83
CA LYS A 95 -24.87 5.22 8.66
C LYS A 95 -24.91 6.64 8.06
N GLY A 96 -25.12 6.72 6.74
CA GLY A 96 -25.22 7.98 5.99
C GLY A 96 -23.90 8.71 5.72
N LYS A 97 -22.74 8.15 6.12
CA LYS A 97 -21.41 8.69 5.83
C LYS A 97 -20.74 7.89 4.72
N GLY A 98 -19.97 8.54 3.84
CA GLY A 98 -19.26 7.86 2.74
C GLY A 98 -18.09 6.98 3.21
N TYR A 99 -18.04 5.74 2.73
CA TYR A 99 -16.98 4.76 2.96
C TYR A 99 -16.58 4.06 1.65
N SER A 100 -16.16 4.88 0.68
CA SER A 100 -15.61 4.42 -0.60
C SER A 100 -14.11 4.66 -0.66
N LEU A 101 -13.30 3.60 -0.62
CA LEU A 101 -11.84 3.70 -0.78
C LEU A 101 -11.50 4.32 -2.14
N THR A 102 -12.30 4.05 -3.18
CA THR A 102 -12.14 4.64 -4.50
C THR A 102 -12.27 6.17 -4.45
N VAL A 103 -13.17 6.71 -3.64
CA VAL A 103 -13.35 8.16 -3.50
C VAL A 103 -12.33 8.75 -2.53
N ASP A 104 -12.19 8.16 -1.34
CA ASP A 104 -11.34 8.66 -0.26
C ASP A 104 -9.85 8.66 -0.60
N THR A 105 -9.42 7.79 -1.54
CA THR A 105 -8.03 7.73 -2.02
C THR A 105 -7.84 8.36 -3.40
N ASN A 106 -8.88 9.01 -3.96
CA ASN A 106 -8.86 9.54 -5.32
C ASN A 106 -8.36 8.50 -6.34
N ASP A 107 -8.99 7.33 -6.35
CA ASP A 107 -8.61 6.18 -7.18
C ASP A 107 -7.16 5.74 -6.93
N ALA A 108 -6.81 5.50 -5.65
CA ALA A 108 -5.49 5.08 -5.16
C ALA A 108 -4.34 6.08 -5.36
N LYS A 109 -4.62 7.35 -5.71
CA LYS A 109 -3.60 8.39 -5.87
C LYS A 109 -3.12 8.98 -4.55
N ASP A 110 -4.03 9.08 -3.58
CA ASP A 110 -3.77 9.78 -2.32
C ASP A 110 -3.41 8.79 -1.21
N PHE A 111 -2.46 9.21 -0.37
CA PHE A 111 -1.92 8.45 0.75
C PHE A 111 -2.39 9.12 2.03
N SER A 112 -3.04 8.39 2.93
CA SER A 112 -3.55 8.96 4.17
C SER A 112 -3.63 7.93 5.28
N PHE A 113 -3.05 8.24 6.44
CA PHE A 113 -3.24 7.45 7.66
C PHE A 113 -4.69 7.56 8.17
N ASP A 114 -5.34 8.71 7.99
CA ASP A 114 -6.75 8.87 8.37
C ASP A 114 -7.65 7.89 7.62
N ASN A 115 -7.36 7.63 6.35
CA ASN A 115 -8.05 6.57 5.60
C ASN A 115 -7.78 5.20 6.22
N VAL A 116 -6.54 4.87 6.61
CA VAL A 116 -6.24 3.60 7.30
C VAL A 116 -7.11 3.45 8.55
N TRP A 117 -7.18 4.50 9.37
CA TRP A 117 -7.95 4.50 10.62
C TRP A 117 -9.45 4.40 10.40
N LYS A 118 -9.98 5.18 9.45
CA LYS A 118 -11.37 5.18 9.04
C LYS A 118 -11.86 3.78 8.65
N TYR A 119 -11.09 3.05 7.83
CA TYR A 119 -11.50 1.73 7.34
C TYR A 119 -11.27 0.59 8.34
N ILE A 120 -10.30 0.71 9.25
CA ILE A 120 -10.19 -0.22 10.37
C ILE A 120 -11.39 -0.06 11.32
N GLU A 121 -11.81 1.17 11.61
CA GLU A 121 -12.99 1.43 12.44
C GLU A 121 -14.29 1.00 11.76
N ALA A 122 -14.37 1.13 10.44
CA ALA A 122 -15.51 0.68 9.63
C ALA A 122 -15.89 -0.78 9.91
N ILE A 123 -14.90 -1.65 10.19
CA ILE A 123 -15.13 -3.08 10.43
C ILE A 123 -16.17 -3.35 11.53
N LYS A 124 -16.22 -2.52 12.59
CA LYS A 124 -17.14 -2.70 13.72
C LYS A 124 -18.52 -2.05 13.50
N ILE A 125 -18.58 -1.02 12.67
CA ILE A 125 -19.78 -0.18 12.56
C ILE A 125 -20.60 -0.45 11.31
N ASP A 126 -20.04 -1.20 10.37
CA ASP A 126 -20.66 -1.59 9.11
C ASP A 126 -21.56 -2.82 9.28
N ASP A 127 -22.57 -2.91 8.42
CA ASP A 127 -23.50 -4.02 8.39
C ASP A 127 -22.81 -5.30 7.89
N GLY A 128 -23.09 -6.42 8.54
CA GLY A 128 -22.44 -7.71 8.28
C GLY A 128 -21.57 -8.18 9.45
N SER A 129 -20.97 -9.36 9.32
CA SER A 129 -20.02 -9.85 10.32
C SER A 129 -18.68 -9.14 10.17
N GLU A 130 -17.90 -9.01 11.25
CA GLU A 130 -16.55 -8.43 11.19
C GLU A 130 -15.67 -9.16 10.16
N LYS A 131 -15.77 -10.51 10.09
CA LYS A 131 -15.04 -11.32 9.11
C LYS A 131 -15.42 -10.97 7.67
N ASP A 132 -16.71 -10.76 7.40
CA ASP A 132 -17.22 -10.37 6.08
C ASP A 132 -16.75 -8.95 5.71
N ASN A 133 -16.84 -8.01 6.64
CA ASN A 133 -16.32 -6.65 6.48
C ASN A 133 -14.83 -6.66 6.14
N VAL A 134 -14.03 -7.46 6.84
CA VAL A 134 -12.59 -7.60 6.57
C VAL A 134 -12.33 -8.18 5.18
N LYS A 135 -13.09 -9.19 4.73
CA LYS A 135 -12.98 -9.75 3.38
C LYS A 135 -13.31 -8.71 2.31
N HIS A 136 -14.37 -7.92 2.51
CA HIS A 136 -14.69 -6.82 1.62
C HIS A 136 -13.58 -5.77 1.59
N LEU A 137 -13.02 -5.36 2.74
CA LEU A 137 -11.92 -4.41 2.80
C LEU A 137 -10.71 -4.90 2.02
N ARG A 138 -10.36 -6.18 2.18
CA ARG A 138 -9.28 -6.82 1.43
C ARG A 138 -9.52 -6.77 -0.07
N GLY A 139 -10.72 -7.11 -0.53
CA GLY A 139 -11.11 -7.06 -1.93
C GLY A 139 -10.97 -5.65 -2.54
N ALA A 140 -11.38 -4.60 -1.81
CA ALA A 140 -11.21 -3.22 -2.26
C ALA A 140 -9.74 -2.82 -2.35
N CYS A 141 -8.93 -3.18 -1.35
CA CYS A 141 -7.50 -2.90 -1.36
C CYS A 141 -6.80 -3.57 -2.55
N LEU A 142 -7.03 -4.87 -2.78
CA LEU A 142 -6.46 -5.60 -3.91
C LEU A 142 -6.82 -4.93 -5.24
N ARG A 143 -8.11 -4.62 -5.43
CA ARG A 143 -8.58 -3.98 -6.65
C ARG A 143 -7.91 -2.63 -6.89
N LEU A 144 -7.82 -1.78 -5.87
CA LEU A 144 -7.27 -0.43 -5.98
C LEU A 144 -5.74 -0.41 -6.07
N LEU A 145 -5.04 -1.38 -5.49
CA LEU A 145 -3.59 -1.54 -5.64
C LEU A 145 -3.18 -1.83 -7.09
N ARG A 146 -4.07 -2.30 -7.96
CA ARG A 146 -3.78 -2.36 -9.41
C ARG A 146 -3.66 -0.98 -10.05
N THR A 147 -4.34 0.03 -9.51
CA THR A 147 -4.22 1.42 -9.97
C THR A 147 -2.91 2.03 -9.49
N ASN A 148 -2.54 1.80 -8.23
CA ASN A 148 -1.28 2.24 -7.66
C ASN A 148 -0.72 1.19 -6.67
N PRO A 149 0.21 0.33 -7.12
CA PRO A 149 0.77 -0.74 -6.29
C PRO A 149 1.55 -0.25 -5.07
N GLU A 150 1.97 1.01 -5.08
CA GLU A 150 2.77 1.63 -4.03
C GLU A 150 1.90 2.42 -3.03
N ASN A 151 0.56 2.39 -3.12
CA ASN A 151 -0.27 3.16 -2.19
C ASN A 151 -0.14 2.61 -0.75
N GLY A 152 0.50 3.40 0.11
CA GLY A 152 0.81 3.02 1.50
C GLY A 152 -0.44 2.72 2.32
N ALA A 153 -1.51 3.49 2.17
CA ALA A 153 -2.74 3.27 2.91
C ALA A 153 -3.40 1.93 2.53
N LEU A 154 -3.45 1.62 1.23
CA LEU A 154 -4.02 0.38 0.72
C LEU A 154 -3.15 -0.85 1.06
N LEU A 155 -1.83 -0.72 1.03
CA LEU A 155 -0.91 -1.78 1.44
C LEU A 155 -1.04 -2.12 2.94
N VAL A 156 -1.09 -1.08 3.79
CA VAL A 156 -1.28 -1.22 5.24
C VAL A 156 -2.67 -1.77 5.57
N LEU A 157 -3.73 -1.32 4.89
CA LEU A 157 -5.07 -1.89 5.07
C LEU A 157 -5.12 -3.35 4.62
N LYS A 158 -4.46 -3.71 3.50
CA LYS A 158 -4.38 -5.11 3.06
C LYS A 158 -3.68 -5.98 4.09
N SER A 159 -2.54 -5.55 4.64
CA SER A 159 -1.82 -6.32 5.66
C SER A 159 -2.65 -6.45 6.94
N PHE A 160 -3.38 -5.40 7.36
CA PHE A 160 -4.36 -5.50 8.45
C PHE A 160 -5.36 -6.62 8.21
N THR A 161 -5.97 -6.69 7.02
CA THR A 161 -6.94 -7.76 6.73
C THR A 161 -6.33 -9.16 6.81
N LEU A 162 -5.07 -9.33 6.42
CA LEU A 162 -4.37 -10.60 6.50
C LEU A 162 -4.04 -10.99 7.94
N PHE A 163 -3.60 -10.05 8.78
CA PHE A 163 -3.42 -10.30 10.21
C PHE A 163 -4.72 -10.72 10.90
N VAL A 164 -5.85 -10.10 10.53
CA VAL A 164 -7.15 -10.38 11.14
C VAL A 164 -7.72 -11.72 10.68
N LEU A 165 -7.65 -12.02 9.37
CA LEU A 165 -8.11 -13.29 8.82
C LEU A 165 -7.22 -14.46 9.25
N GLY A 166 -5.96 -14.18 9.57
CA GLY A 166 -4.94 -15.18 9.89
C GLY A 166 -4.30 -15.77 8.65
N PHE A 167 -3.07 -16.25 8.82
CA PHE A 167 -2.29 -16.90 7.75
C PHE A 167 -2.00 -18.38 8.04
N GLY A 168 -2.10 -18.84 9.31
CA GLY A 168 -1.80 -20.23 9.68
C GLY A 168 -0.39 -20.64 9.24
N ASP A 169 -0.23 -21.86 8.74
CA ASP A 169 1.07 -22.34 8.21
C ASP A 169 1.35 -21.89 6.77
N ASN A 170 0.56 -20.95 6.22
CA ASN A 170 0.72 -20.51 4.85
C ASN A 170 1.79 -19.42 4.74
N GLU A 171 3.00 -19.84 4.39
CA GLU A 171 4.16 -18.96 4.20
C GLU A 171 3.92 -17.87 3.14
N VAL A 172 3.11 -18.15 2.11
CA VAL A 172 2.77 -17.15 1.09
C VAL A 172 1.93 -16.03 1.70
N LEU A 173 0.92 -16.37 2.50
CA LEU A 173 0.10 -15.36 3.19
C LEU A 173 0.93 -14.58 4.19
N LEU A 174 1.83 -15.24 4.92
CA LEU A 174 2.74 -14.60 5.86
C LEU A 174 3.66 -13.60 5.14
N ASN A 175 4.28 -14.01 4.04
CA ASN A 175 5.13 -13.13 3.23
C ASN A 175 4.34 -11.97 2.62
N GLU A 176 3.13 -12.21 2.11
CA GLU A 176 2.30 -11.11 1.59
C GLU A 176 1.89 -10.12 2.70
N THR A 177 1.65 -10.62 3.92
CA THR A 177 1.36 -9.80 5.09
C THR A 177 2.57 -8.94 5.43
N ARG A 178 3.76 -9.55 5.48
CA ARG A 178 5.04 -8.88 5.72
C ARG A 178 5.30 -7.80 4.69
N ASP A 179 5.23 -8.13 3.41
CA ASP A 179 5.53 -7.19 2.33
C ASP A 179 4.54 -6.02 2.30
N GLY A 180 3.24 -6.30 2.49
CA GLY A 180 2.22 -5.26 2.59
C GLY A 180 2.45 -4.32 3.78
N PHE A 181 2.86 -4.87 4.93
CA PHE A 181 3.19 -4.09 6.12
C PHE A 181 4.44 -3.23 5.90
N ILE A 182 5.56 -3.86 5.54
CA ILE A 182 6.86 -3.19 5.39
C ILE A 182 6.82 -2.15 4.26
N GLU A 183 6.40 -2.54 3.06
CA GLU A 183 6.35 -1.62 1.94
C GLU A 183 5.26 -0.56 2.10
N GLY A 184 4.18 -0.86 2.81
CA GLY A 184 3.14 0.12 3.13
C GLY A 184 3.67 1.29 3.96
N PHE A 185 4.35 1.00 5.08
CA PHE A 185 4.94 2.03 5.92
C PHE A 185 6.13 2.74 5.28
N LYS A 186 6.97 2.02 4.52
CA LYS A 186 8.02 2.65 3.71
C LYS A 186 7.44 3.59 2.66
N ALA A 187 6.32 3.22 2.03
CA ALA A 187 5.67 4.06 1.05
C ALA A 187 5.13 5.36 1.67
N PHE A 188 4.61 5.33 2.90
CA PHE A 188 4.29 6.55 3.65
C PHE A 188 5.51 7.44 3.86
N LYS A 189 6.65 6.88 4.30
CA LYS A 189 7.89 7.67 4.50
C LYS A 189 8.42 8.26 3.19
N ARG A 190 8.37 7.50 2.08
CA ARG A 190 8.75 7.98 0.75
C ARG A 190 7.82 9.09 0.27
N HIS A 191 6.52 8.99 0.53
CA HIS A 191 5.52 9.96 0.10
C HIS A 191 5.53 11.24 0.97
N PHE A 192 5.87 11.11 2.25
CA PHE A 192 6.01 12.20 3.21
C PHE A 192 7.45 12.26 3.76
N PRO A 193 8.44 12.74 2.97
CA PRO A 193 9.85 12.75 3.38
C PRO A 193 10.10 13.51 4.69
N GLU A 194 9.34 14.59 4.92
CA GLU A 194 9.42 15.44 6.13
C GLU A 194 8.82 14.81 7.39
N MET A 195 8.09 13.70 7.24
CA MET A 195 7.49 12.98 8.37
C MET A 195 8.57 12.58 9.37
N GLN A 196 8.39 12.98 10.61
CA GLN A 196 9.34 12.67 11.67
C GLN A 196 9.29 11.18 11.98
N PHE A 197 10.44 10.59 12.28
CA PHE A 197 10.52 9.17 12.63
C PHE A 197 9.58 8.80 13.78
N LYS A 198 9.51 9.66 14.81
CA LYS A 198 8.58 9.49 15.94
C LYS A 198 7.11 9.43 15.50
N GLU A 199 6.71 10.22 14.51
CA GLU A 199 5.35 10.24 13.98
C GLU A 199 5.03 8.94 13.24
N LEU A 200 5.94 8.48 12.38
CA LEU A 200 5.80 7.20 11.70
C LEU A 200 5.68 6.04 12.71
N MET A 201 6.52 6.06 13.76
CA MET A 201 6.47 5.05 14.80
C MET A 201 5.18 5.05 15.60
N SER A 202 4.64 6.22 15.93
CA SER A 202 3.32 6.32 16.56
C SER A 202 2.22 5.67 15.69
N ASN A 203 2.27 5.88 14.37
CA ASN A 203 1.31 5.25 13.44
C ASN A 203 1.49 3.72 13.37
N ILE A 204 2.72 3.22 13.37
CA ILE A 204 3.00 1.77 13.40
C ILE A 204 2.48 1.14 14.70
N LEU A 205 2.71 1.78 15.84
CA LEU A 205 2.24 1.29 17.14
C LEU A 205 0.71 1.35 17.25
N LEU A 206 0.08 2.41 16.72
CA LEU A 206 -1.37 2.51 16.65
C LEU A 206 -1.96 1.43 15.74
N PHE A 207 -1.32 1.13 14.61
CA PHE A 207 -1.70 0.03 13.73
C PHE A 207 -1.64 -1.31 14.48
N LYS A 208 -0.57 -1.56 15.24
CA LYS A 208 -0.43 -2.75 16.06
C LYS A 208 -1.56 -2.88 17.07
N GLU A 209 -1.79 -1.82 17.86
CA GLU A 209 -2.85 -1.79 18.86
C GLU A 209 -4.21 -2.10 18.24
N ARG A 210 -4.56 -1.40 17.15
CA ARG A 210 -5.84 -1.59 16.46
C ARG A 210 -5.97 -2.98 15.87
N THR A 211 -4.93 -3.52 15.25
CA THR A 211 -4.96 -4.87 14.64
C THR A 211 -5.20 -5.94 15.71
N LEU A 212 -4.57 -5.83 16.88
CA LEU A 212 -4.76 -6.76 17.99
C LEU A 212 -6.19 -6.75 18.56
N GLN A 213 -6.98 -5.69 18.33
CA GLN A 213 -8.40 -5.68 18.73
C GLN A 213 -9.27 -6.60 17.87
N PHE A 214 -8.84 -6.90 16.64
CA PHE A 214 -9.59 -7.72 15.67
C PHE A 214 -8.97 -9.09 15.45
N ALA A 215 -7.71 -9.30 15.86
CA ALA A 215 -7.00 -10.55 15.66
C ALA A 215 -7.68 -11.73 16.38
N ASN A 216 -7.94 -12.80 15.62
CA ASN A 216 -8.43 -14.07 16.17
C ASN A 216 -7.40 -14.69 17.13
N ASN A 217 -6.12 -14.65 16.78
CA ASN A 217 -5.01 -15.10 17.62
C ASN A 217 -4.07 -13.93 17.95
N LYS A 218 -4.33 -13.25 19.07
CA LYS A 218 -3.56 -12.06 19.47
C LYS A 218 -2.09 -12.33 19.72
N ASN A 219 -1.75 -13.51 20.27
CA ASN A 219 -0.37 -13.84 20.61
C ASN A 219 0.48 -14.06 19.36
N GLU A 220 -0.06 -14.78 18.38
CA GLU A 220 0.59 -14.99 17.08
C GLU A 220 0.77 -13.67 16.34
N VAL A 221 -0.29 -12.87 16.22
CA VAL A 221 -0.22 -11.56 15.56
C VAL A 221 0.77 -10.63 16.26
N LEU A 222 0.81 -10.65 17.60
CA LEU A 222 1.76 -9.86 18.38
C LEU A 222 3.21 -10.24 18.06
N LEU A 223 3.55 -11.53 18.11
CA LEU A 223 4.90 -12.03 17.85
C LEU A 223 5.36 -11.68 16.43
N VAL A 224 4.53 -12.00 15.43
CA VAL A 224 4.86 -11.76 14.02
C VAL A 224 4.97 -10.26 13.73
N MET A 225 4.06 -9.45 14.27
CA MET A 225 4.11 -8.01 14.04
C MET A 225 5.32 -7.36 14.71
N ASP A 226 5.73 -7.82 15.90
CA ASP A 226 6.94 -7.32 16.56
C ASP A 226 8.21 -7.63 15.74
N GLU A 227 8.28 -8.80 15.12
CA GLU A 227 9.35 -9.11 14.16
C GLU A 227 9.35 -8.12 12.99
N PHE A 228 8.20 -7.86 12.37
CA PHE A 228 8.11 -6.95 11.23
C PHE A 228 8.43 -5.50 11.60
N ILE A 229 8.04 -5.06 12.79
CA ILE A 229 8.41 -3.73 13.32
C ILE A 229 9.92 -3.64 13.51
N ASN A 230 10.57 -4.68 14.05
CA ASN A 230 12.03 -4.71 14.20
C ASN A 230 12.74 -4.64 12.85
N LEU A 231 12.24 -5.33 11.82
CA LEU A 231 12.78 -5.24 10.47
C LEU A 231 12.67 -3.82 9.90
N LEU A 232 11.52 -3.16 10.07
CA LEU A 232 11.36 -1.76 9.69
C LEU A 232 12.33 -0.84 10.42
N TYR A 233 12.53 -1.05 11.72
CA TYR A 233 13.50 -0.28 12.51
C TYR A 233 14.91 -0.39 11.95
N VAL A 234 15.36 -1.61 11.65
CA VAL A 234 16.69 -1.84 11.06
C VAL A 234 16.84 -1.10 9.74
N ASP A 235 15.83 -1.16 8.87
CA ASP A 235 15.85 -0.47 7.59
C ASP A 235 15.92 1.06 7.75
N PHE A 236 15.13 1.64 8.66
CA PHE A 236 15.15 3.08 8.90
C PHE A 236 16.46 3.56 9.56
N HIS A 237 17.01 2.79 10.51
CA HIS A 237 18.29 3.12 11.12
C HIS A 237 19.45 3.00 10.12
N LYS A 238 19.39 2.03 9.20
CA LYS A 238 20.36 1.91 8.10
C LYS A 238 20.32 3.12 7.17
N GLU A 239 19.13 3.60 6.81
CA GLU A 239 18.95 4.80 5.99
C GLU A 239 19.50 6.04 6.71
N TRP A 240 19.19 6.19 8.01
CA TRP A 240 19.71 7.27 8.82
C TRP A 240 21.24 7.26 8.91
N LEU A 241 21.85 6.10 9.18
CA LEU A 241 23.32 5.94 9.23
C LEU A 241 23.95 6.30 7.88
N THR A 242 23.34 5.88 6.78
CA THR A 242 23.82 6.22 5.43
C THR A 242 23.83 7.73 5.22
N ASN A 243 22.74 8.41 5.58
CA ASN A 243 22.64 9.87 5.48
C ASN A 243 23.60 10.60 6.43
N PHE A 244 23.82 10.07 7.64
CA PHE A 244 24.79 10.61 8.59
C PHE A 244 26.21 10.52 8.03
N ASN A 245 26.61 9.34 7.55
CA ASN A 245 27.94 9.12 6.96
C ASN A 245 28.16 10.04 5.74
N ASP A 246 27.14 10.19 4.90
CA ASP A 246 27.19 11.06 3.73
C ASP A 246 27.36 12.54 4.10
N ARG A 247 26.75 12.99 5.21
CA ARG A 247 26.82 14.39 5.63
C ARG A 247 28.09 14.70 6.43
N TYR A 248 28.55 13.78 7.26
CA TYR A 248 29.58 14.06 8.27
C TYR A 248 30.90 13.31 8.07
N LEU A 249 30.91 12.19 7.33
CA LEU A 249 32.09 11.34 7.17
C LEU A 249 32.65 11.33 5.74
N LYS A 250 31.88 11.75 4.72
CA LYS A 250 32.40 11.94 3.35
C LYS A 250 33.52 12.99 3.35
N GLY A 251 34.76 12.52 3.23
CA GLY A 251 35.97 13.36 3.17
C GLY A 251 36.81 13.41 4.45
N TYR A 252 36.43 12.68 5.51
CA TYR A 252 37.24 12.54 6.72
C TYR A 252 38.34 11.46 6.62
N ASP A 253 38.25 10.56 5.64
CA ASP A 253 39.32 9.60 5.29
C ASP A 253 40.38 10.26 4.37
N ARG A 254 41.03 11.32 4.86
CA ARG A 254 42.26 11.88 4.27
C ARG A 254 43.33 12.11 5.33
#